data_AF-A0A3D0IBE4-F1
#
_entry.id   AF-A0A3D0IBE4-F1
#
_cell.length_a   1.000
_cell.length_b   1.000
_cell.length_c   1.000
_cell.angle_alpha   90.00
_cell.angle_beta   90.00
_cell.angle_gamma   90.00
#
_symmetry.space_group_name_H-M   'P 1'
#
loop_
_entity.id
_entity.type
_entity.pdbx_description
1 polymer ?
#
loop_
_entity_poly.entity_id
_entity_poly.type
_entity_poly.pdbx_seq_one_letter_code
_entity_poly.pdbx_strand_id
1 'polypeptide(L)' 'MAKLRRAVTLRHQGNLGEAVEEVAFEAGEEVTLLKEFADRYLFKKSTGQMFTAPKDLLET' A
#
# COMPACT_ATOMS: atom_id res chain seq x y z
N MET A 1 4.06 3.47 -12.63
CA MET A 1 3.21 3.65 -11.44
C MET A 1 2.24 2.48 -11.41
N ALA A 2 1.82 2.04 -10.23
CA ALA A 2 0.89 0.91 -10.07
C ALA A 2 -0.47 1.44 -9.58
N LYS A 3 -1.53 0.67 -9.78
CA LYS A 3 -2.90 1.01 -9.35
C LYS A 3 -3.49 -0.06 -8.46
N LEU A 4 -4.27 0.34 -7.47
CA LEU A 4 -5.02 -0.62 -6.66
C LEU A 4 -6.18 -1.21 -7.47
N ARG A 5 -6.31 -2.54 -7.49
CA ARG A 5 -7.40 -3.21 -8.23
C ARG A 5 -8.78 -3.03 -7.60
N ARG A 6 -8.82 -2.75 -6.31
CA ARG A 6 -10.04 -2.60 -5.51
C ARG A 6 -9.83 -1.65 -4.35
N ALA A 7 -10.93 -1.10 -3.83
CA ALA A 7 -10.91 -0.38 -2.58
C ALA A 7 -10.46 -1.30 -1.44
N VAL A 8 -9.61 -0.78 -0.56
CA VAL A 8 -9.00 -1.56 0.52
C VAL A 8 -8.61 -0.63 1.67
N THR A 9 -8.70 -1.13 2.89
CA THR A 9 -8.16 -0.46 4.07
C THR A 9 -6.90 -1.18 4.51
N LEU A 10 -5.78 -0.46 4.60
CA LEU A 10 -4.50 -1.00 5.05
C LEU A 10 -4.09 -0.35 6.36
N ARG A 11 -3.40 -1.12 7.19
CA ARG A 11 -2.85 -0.63 8.46
C ARG A 11 -1.48 -0.03 8.23
N HIS A 12 -1.27 1.15 8.77
CA HIS A 12 0.01 1.85 8.79
C HIS A 12 0.48 2.03 10.22
N GLN A 13 1.75 1.78 10.47
CA GLN A 13 2.41 2.13 11.72
C GLN A 13 3.70 2.86 11.34
N GLY A 14 3.81 4.13 11.74
CA GLY A 14 4.97 4.97 11.43
C GLY A 14 6.23 4.47 12.11
N ASN A 15 6.18 4.34 13.44
CA ASN A 15 7.27 3.81 14.26
C ASN A 15 6.80 2.69 15.21
N LEU A 16 7.76 1.86 15.65
CA LEU A 16 7.50 0.82 16.65
C LEU A 16 6.98 1.46 17.95
N GLY A 17 5.78 1.07 18.38
CA GLY A 17 5.14 1.57 19.60
C GLY A 17 4.22 2.76 19.39
N GLU A 18 4.16 3.33 18.18
CA GLU A 18 3.13 4.31 17.82
C GLU A 18 1.80 3.64 17.51
N ALA A 19 0.74 4.45 17.53
CA ALA A 19 -0.59 4.00 17.17
C ALA A 19 -0.62 3.46 15.73
N VAL A 20 -1.40 2.39 15.53
CA VAL A 20 -1.68 1.87 14.20
C VAL A 20 -2.85 2.65 13.62
N GLU A 21 -2.68 3.19 12.43
CA GLU A 21 -3.69 3.92 11.68
C GLU A 21 -4.30 3.02 10.61
N GLU A 22 -5.61 3.13 10.38
CA GLU A 22 -6.29 2.49 9.26
C GLU A 22 -6.45 3.49 8.11
N VAL A 23 -5.80 3.20 6.99
CA VAL A 23 -5.76 4.06 5.81
C VAL A 23 -6.59 3.44 4.71
N ALA A 24 -7.67 4.11 4.33
CA ALA A 24 -8.51 3.71 3.22
C ALA A 24 -7.87 4.12 1.87
N PHE A 25 -8.10 3.26 0.89
CA PHE A 25 -7.74 3.47 -0.51
C PHE A 25 -8.92 3.18 -1.42
N GLU A 26 -8.99 3.89 -2.52
CA GLU A 26 -10.00 3.69 -3.55
C GLU A 26 -9.53 2.70 -4.64
N ALA A 27 -10.49 2.08 -5.32
CA ALA A 27 -10.18 1.29 -6.51
C ALA A 27 -9.62 2.21 -7.61
N GLY A 28 -8.53 1.78 -8.25
CA GLY A 28 -7.82 2.55 -9.26
C GLY A 28 -6.87 3.61 -8.71
N GLU A 29 -6.79 3.78 -7.38
CA GLU A 29 -5.89 4.76 -6.77
C GLU A 29 -4.43 4.47 -7.13
N GLU A 30 -3.72 5.52 -7.58
CA GLU A 30 -2.33 5.42 -8.02
C GLU A 30 -1.36 5.39 -6.84
N VAL A 31 -0.42 4.45 -6.91
CA VAL A 31 0.63 4.30 -5.93
C VAL A 31 1.99 4.11 -6.60
N THR A 32 3.04 4.45 -5.87
CA THR A 32 4.41 4.25 -6.34
C THR A 32 4.91 2.90 -5.85
N LEU A 33 5.12 1.96 -6.77
CA LEU A 33 5.78 0.70 -6.44
C LEU A 33 7.25 0.97 -6.13
N LEU A 34 7.71 0.53 -4.95
CA LEU A 34 9.10 0.72 -4.50
C LEU A 34 9.91 -0.56 -4.65
N LYS A 35 9.31 -1.71 -4.34
CA LYS A 35 10.01 -3.01 -4.39
C LYS A 35 9.03 -4.16 -4.60
N GLU A 36 9.49 -5.16 -5.34
CA GLU A 36 8.83 -6.45 -5.49
C GLU A 36 9.53 -7.53 -4.65
N PHE A 37 8.73 -8.33 -3.96
CA PHE A 37 9.15 -9.56 -3.27
C PHE A 37 8.53 -10.78 -3.96
N ALA A 38 8.72 -11.98 -3.40
CA ALA A 38 8.18 -13.21 -4.00
C ALA A 38 6.64 -13.17 -4.10
N ASP A 39 5.96 -12.79 -3.01
CA ASP A 39 4.51 -12.86 -2.82
C ASP A 39 3.84 -11.50 -2.59
N ARG A 40 4.64 -10.44 -2.39
CA ARG A 40 4.17 -9.11 -1.99
C ARG A 40 4.87 -7.99 -2.74
N TYR A 41 4.25 -6.82 -2.70
CA TYR A 41 4.80 -5.54 -3.14
C TYR A 41 4.98 -4.61 -1.94
N LEU A 42 6.06 -3.83 -1.95
CA LEU A 42 6.21 -2.62 -1.16
C LEU A 42 5.89 -1.44 -2.07
N PHE A 43 4.94 -0.62 -1.65
CA PHE A 43 4.54 0.59 -2.36
C PHE A 43 4.33 1.76 -1.41
N LYS A 44 4.25 2.95 -1.99
CA LYS A 44 4.12 4.22 -1.28
C LYS A 44 2.90 4.97 -1.80
N LYS A 45 2.09 5.48 -0.86
CA LYS A 45 0.98 6.40 -1.13
C LYS A 45 1.51 7.81 -1.43
N SER A 46 0.75 8.63 -2.14
CA SER A 46 1.07 10.04 -2.39
C SER A 46 1.39 10.84 -1.11
N THR A 47 0.78 10.48 0.02
CA THR A 47 1.00 11.09 1.34
C THR A 47 2.36 10.80 1.96
N GLY A 48 3.14 9.87 1.40
CA GLY A 48 4.45 9.49 1.95
C GLY A 48 4.46 8.13 2.65
N GLN A 49 3.29 7.64 3.08
CA GLN A 49 3.15 6.41 3.85
C GLN A 49 3.47 5.17 2.99
N MET A 50 4.15 4.19 3.59
CA MET A 50 4.55 2.95 2.94
C MET A 50 3.71 1.77 3.41
N PHE A 51 3.43 0.87 2.48
CA PHE A 51 2.56 -0.29 2.70
C PHE A 51 3.14 -1.52 2.02
N THR A 52 2.90 -2.67 2.62
CA THR A 52 3.14 -3.96 1.98
C THR A 52 1.82 -4.66 1.73
N ALA A 53 1.61 -5.15 0.52
CA ALA A 53 0.41 -5.89 0.16
C ALA A 53 0.72 -7.09 -0.76
N PRO A 54 -0.16 -8.10 -0.79
CA PRO A 54 -0.06 -9.18 -1.76
C PRO A 54 -0.12 -8.65 -3.20
N LYS A 55 0.49 -9.39 -4.13
CA LYS A 55 0.59 -8.94 -5.53
C LYS A 55 -0.76 -8.80 -6.24
N ASP A 56 -1.76 -9.57 -5.82
CA ASP A 56 -3.12 -9.54 -6.38
C ASP A 56 -3.86 -8.22 -6.10
N LEU A 57 -3.35 -7.39 -5.18
CA LEU A 57 -3.97 -6.11 -4.83
C LEU A 57 -3.61 -5.00 -5.82
N LEU A 58 -2.49 -5.15 -6.53
CA LEU A 58 -1.95 -4.13 -7.44
C LEU A 58 -2.04 -4.58 -8.90
N GLU A 59 -2.22 -3.60 -9.76
CA GLU A 59 -2.01 -3.70 -11.20
C GLU A 59 -0.80 -2.84 -11.54
N THR A 60 0.26 -3.47 -12.04
CA THR A 60 1.55 -2.85 -12.38
C THR A 60 1.66 -2.56 -13.86
#